data_AF-A0A9F2RDL6-F1
#
_entry.id   AF-A0A9F2RDL6-F1
#
_cell.length_a   1.000
_cell.length_b   1.000
_cell.length_c   1.000
_cell.angle_alpha   90.00
_cell.angle_beta   90.00
_cell.angle_gamma   90.00
#
_symmetry.space_group_name_H-M   'P 1'
#
loop_
_entity.id
_entity.type
_entity.pdbx_description
1 polymer ?
#
loop_
_entity_poly.entity_id
_entity_poly.type
_entity_poly.pdbx_seq_one_letter_code
_entity_poly.pdbx_strand_id
1 'polypeptide(L)'
;MITPAFELSQDPNFLTITIKVPYARVSEFEVYFEGKLFRFYAKPYFLRLTLPGRVVEDGREKASYDDSGIFTIHLPKEIPGEKFDGLDMLTALLAPKKSRSAKPLVEEMGAPDEENMEEEEEEEEFDWEVEQTLQEESTEDPLCPSATYGFGSQKSGVFRRLQDELNEVVDIKNPDLTPATERREKRLAAEAAKFDPDHYLYDLF
;
A
#
# COMPACT_ATOMS: atom_id res chain seq x y z
N MET A 1 2.69 1.81 -4.60
CA MET A 1 1.71 1.92 -3.50
C MET A 1 2.24 1.15 -2.31
N ILE A 2 2.00 1.64 -1.10
CA ILE A 2 2.62 1.13 0.13
C ILE A 2 1.56 0.49 1.02
N THR A 3 1.82 -0.70 1.57
CA THR A 3 0.96 -1.28 2.61
C THR A 3 1.19 -0.52 3.92
N PRO A 4 0.19 0.18 4.47
CA PRO A 4 0.33 0.83 5.77
C PRO A 4 0.42 -0.20 6.89
N ALA A 5 0.98 0.19 8.04
CA ALA A 5 0.85 -0.60 9.26
C ALA A 5 -0.58 -0.49 9.79
N PHE A 6 -1.18 -1.61 10.17
CA PHE A 6 -2.57 -1.66 10.60
C PHE A 6 -2.78 -2.66 11.74
N GLU A 7 -3.87 -2.46 12.48
CA GLU A 7 -4.30 -3.28 13.60
C GLU A 7 -5.81 -3.48 13.51
N LEU A 8 -6.29 -4.67 13.86
CA LEU A 8 -7.71 -4.99 13.92
C LEU A 8 -8.10 -5.32 15.34
N SER A 9 -9.14 -4.67 15.83
CA SER A 9 -9.80 -5.00 17.09
C SER A 9 -11.28 -5.20 16.83
N GLN A 10 -11.97 -5.92 17.72
CA GLN A 10 -13.40 -6.20 17.54
C GLN A 10 -14.18 -6.11 18.83
N ASP A 11 -15.41 -5.66 18.69
CA ASP A 11 -16.47 -5.71 19.67
C ASP A 11 -17.53 -6.72 19.23
N PRO A 12 -18.52 -7.07 20.07
CA PRO A 12 -19.62 -7.95 19.68
C PRO A 12 -20.38 -7.44 18.44
N ASN A 13 -20.47 -6.12 18.26
CA ASN A 13 -21.28 -5.51 17.19
C ASN A 13 -20.45 -4.89 16.06
N PHE A 14 -19.20 -4.52 16.32
CA PHE A 14 -18.37 -3.77 15.38
C PHE A 14 -16.98 -4.40 15.24
N LEU A 15 -16.41 -4.27 14.06
CA LEU A 15 -14.99 -4.49 13.78
C LEU A 15 -14.33 -3.12 13.64
N THR A 16 -13.25 -2.90 14.38
CA THR A 16 -12.49 -1.65 14.36
C THR A 16 -11.15 -1.89 13.67
N ILE A 17 -10.90 -1.19 12.57
CA ILE A 17 -9.65 -1.26 11.82
C ILE A 17 -8.90 0.06 12.03
N THR A 18 -7.69 -0.03 12.55
CA THR A 18 -6.79 1.09 12.82
C THR A 18 -5.64 1.05 11.83
N ILE A 19 -5.44 2.09 11.04
CA ILE A 19 -4.46 2.16 9.94
C ILE A 19 -3.55 3.37 10.15
N LYS A 20 -2.23 3.16 10.24
CA LYS A 20 -1.23 4.24 10.36
C LYS A 20 -0.88 4.79 8.98
N VAL A 21 -1.33 6.01 8.68
CA VAL A 21 -1.17 6.70 7.39
C VAL A 21 -0.70 8.16 7.57
N PRO A 22 0.48 8.41 8.18
CA PRO A 22 0.94 9.76 8.51
C PRO A 22 1.23 10.67 7.31
N TYR A 23 1.44 10.10 6.13
CA TYR A 23 1.76 10.85 4.90
C TYR A 23 0.58 10.97 3.93
N ALA A 24 -0.59 10.44 4.32
CA ALA A 24 -1.76 10.45 3.45
C ALA A 24 -2.54 11.76 3.56
N ARG A 25 -3.17 12.15 2.47
CA ARG A 25 -4.06 13.31 2.44
C ARG A 25 -5.50 12.86 2.72
N VAL A 26 -6.13 13.46 3.73
CA VAL A 26 -7.51 13.13 4.13
C VAL A 26 -8.52 13.31 2.98
N SER A 27 -8.26 14.23 2.05
CA SER A 27 -9.10 14.47 0.87
C SER A 27 -9.12 13.30 -0.13
N GLU A 28 -8.15 12.40 -0.05
CA GLU A 28 -7.96 11.28 -0.98
C GLU A 28 -8.30 9.93 -0.31
N PHE A 29 -8.99 9.94 0.83
CA PHE A 29 -9.37 8.71 1.53
C PHE A 29 -10.57 8.06 0.83
N GLU A 30 -10.35 6.86 0.31
CA GLU A 30 -11.38 6.02 -0.27
C GLU A 30 -11.44 4.70 0.50
N VAL A 31 -12.63 4.36 0.98
CA VAL A 31 -12.88 3.13 1.73
C VAL A 31 -13.99 2.36 1.04
N TYR A 32 -13.74 1.09 0.78
CA TYR A 32 -14.71 0.17 0.22
C TYR A 32 -14.73 -1.09 1.06
N PHE A 33 -15.92 -1.54 1.45
CA PHE A 33 -16.07 -2.80 2.16
C PHE A 33 -17.35 -3.49 1.73
N GLU A 34 -17.26 -4.80 1.49
CA GLU A 34 -18.39 -5.59 1.03
C GLU A 34 -18.22 -7.03 1.50
N GLY A 35 -19.17 -7.50 2.30
CA GLY A 35 -19.15 -8.87 2.83
C GLY A 35 -17.86 -9.14 3.59
N LYS A 36 -16.92 -9.86 2.99
CA LYS A 36 -15.63 -10.20 3.63
C LYS A 36 -14.46 -9.33 3.16
N LEU A 37 -14.68 -8.43 2.21
CA LEU A 37 -13.62 -7.65 1.61
C LEU A 37 -13.57 -6.27 2.25
N PHE A 38 -12.37 -5.80 2.57
CA PHE A 38 -12.10 -4.42 2.93
C PHE A 38 -10.97 -3.88 2.05
N ARG A 39 -11.16 -2.70 1.49
CA ARG A 39 -10.20 -1.98 0.66
C ARG A 39 -10.12 -0.54 1.14
N PHE A 40 -8.91 -0.07 1.36
CA PHE A 40 -8.59 1.29 1.73
C PHE A 40 -7.56 1.82 0.74
N TYR A 41 -7.82 2.99 0.20
CA TYR A 41 -6.94 3.70 -0.72
C TYR A 41 -6.74 5.13 -0.24
N ALA A 42 -5.49 5.54 -0.12
CA ALA A 42 -5.11 6.92 0.15
C ALA A 42 -3.63 7.10 -0.18
N LYS A 43 -3.30 7.78 -1.27
CA LYS A 43 -1.91 7.92 -1.75
C LYS A 43 -0.95 8.37 -0.63
N PRO A 44 0.20 7.69 -0.41
CA PRO A 44 0.82 6.56 -1.14
C PRO A 44 0.23 5.16 -0.85
N TYR A 45 -0.70 5.06 0.09
CA TYR A 45 -1.10 3.82 0.73
C TYR A 45 -2.23 3.08 0.01
N PHE A 46 -2.12 1.76 0.04
CA PHE A 46 -3.17 0.85 -0.37
C PHE A 46 -3.22 -0.34 0.59
N LEU A 47 -4.41 -0.60 1.14
CA LEU A 47 -4.64 -1.73 2.03
C LEU A 47 -5.87 -2.50 1.59
N ARG A 48 -5.69 -3.74 1.19
CA ARG A 48 -6.75 -4.73 1.03
C ARG A 48 -6.67 -5.77 2.13
N LEU A 49 -7.82 -6.14 2.68
CA LEU A 49 -7.96 -7.19 3.69
C LEU A 49 -9.11 -8.12 3.30
N THR A 50 -8.88 -9.42 3.47
CA THR A 50 -9.92 -10.44 3.47
C THR A 50 -10.27 -10.79 4.90
N LEU A 51 -11.40 -10.25 5.38
CA LEU A 51 -11.92 -10.48 6.71
C LEU A 51 -12.42 -11.93 6.88
N PRO A 52 -12.27 -12.53 8.07
CA PRO A 52 -12.75 -13.90 8.32
C PRO A 52 -14.29 -13.97 8.36
N GLY A 53 -14.93 -12.94 8.90
CA GLY A 53 -16.38 -12.79 8.97
C GLY A 53 -16.90 -11.71 8.01
N ARG A 54 -18.23 -11.54 8.00
CA ARG A 54 -18.91 -10.61 7.09
C ARG A 54 -19.26 -9.29 7.79
N VAL A 55 -19.04 -8.19 7.09
CA VAL A 55 -19.43 -6.82 7.47
C VAL A 55 -20.48 -6.31 6.49
N VAL A 56 -21.33 -5.40 6.98
CA VAL A 56 -22.46 -4.83 6.22
C VAL A 56 -22.33 -3.31 6.20
N GLU A 57 -22.79 -2.69 5.12
CA GLU A 57 -22.97 -1.24 5.03
C GLU A 57 -24.37 -0.88 5.53
N ASP A 58 -24.43 -0.39 6.76
CA ASP A 58 -25.68 -0.22 7.52
C ASP A 58 -25.92 1.24 7.92
N GLY A 59 -25.06 2.16 7.47
CA GLY A 59 -25.07 3.58 7.86
C GLY A 59 -24.56 3.84 9.29
N ARG A 60 -24.15 2.78 10.00
CA ARG A 60 -23.67 2.82 11.40
C ARG A 60 -22.16 2.87 11.49
N GLU A 61 -21.48 2.74 10.37
CA GLU A 61 -20.05 2.91 10.24
C GLU A 61 -19.59 4.30 10.65
N LYS A 62 -18.41 4.36 11.25
CA LYS A 62 -17.80 5.61 11.69
C LYS A 62 -16.32 5.57 11.36
N ALA A 63 -15.83 6.61 10.70
CA ALA A 63 -14.42 6.80 10.46
C ALA A 63 -13.95 8.07 11.19
N SER A 64 -12.77 7.99 11.80
CA SER A 64 -12.07 9.12 12.39
C SER A 64 -10.61 9.12 11.94
N TYR A 65 -10.03 10.31 11.85
CA TYR A 65 -8.61 10.50 11.57
C TYR A 65 -8.03 11.41 12.64
N ASP A 66 -6.95 10.95 13.27
CA ASP A 66 -6.25 11.68 14.32
C ASP A 66 -5.03 12.42 13.77
N ASP A 67 -4.64 13.51 14.43
CA ASP A 67 -3.48 14.33 14.06
C ASP A 67 -2.15 13.54 14.10
N SER A 68 -2.14 12.43 14.86
CA SER A 68 -1.04 11.46 14.92
C SER A 68 -0.85 10.66 13.63
N GLY A 69 -1.71 10.82 12.62
CA GLY A 69 -1.65 10.06 11.37
C GLY A 69 -2.31 8.69 11.46
N ILE A 70 -3.29 8.52 12.35
CA ILE A 70 -3.98 7.26 12.58
C ILE A 70 -5.41 7.39 12.05
N PHE A 71 -5.77 6.55 11.09
CA PHE A 71 -7.12 6.41 10.57
C PHE A 71 -7.80 5.23 11.24
N THR A 72 -8.94 5.46 11.88
CA THR A 72 -9.71 4.43 12.57
C THR A 72 -11.08 4.33 11.95
N ILE A 73 -11.49 3.13 11.54
CA ILE A 73 -12.82 2.87 11.01
C ILE A 73 -13.53 1.76 11.79
N HIS A 74 -14.76 2.02 12.17
CA HIS A 74 -15.68 1.06 12.78
C HIS A 74 -16.66 0.54 11.73
N LEU A 75 -16.63 -0.76 11.48
CA LEU A 75 -17.48 -1.47 10.53
C LEU A 75 -18.48 -2.34 11.30
N PRO A 76 -19.80 -2.23 11.06
CA PRO A 76 -20.77 -3.10 11.72
C PRO A 76 -20.69 -4.53 11.16
N LYS A 77 -20.81 -5.51 12.05
CA LYS A 77 -20.83 -6.93 11.68
C LYS A 77 -22.21 -7.31 11.14
N GLU A 78 -22.26 -8.22 10.16
CA GLU A 78 -23.52 -8.76 9.64
C GLU A 78 -24.30 -9.50 10.74
N ILE A 79 -23.59 -10.32 11.50
CA ILE A 79 -24.16 -11.09 12.61
C ILE A 79 -23.65 -10.51 13.93
N PRO A 80 -24.50 -9.85 14.73
CA PRO A 80 -24.09 -9.34 16.03
C PRO A 80 -23.74 -10.50 16.96
N GLY A 81 -22.59 -10.40 17.61
CA GLY A 81 -22.04 -11.43 18.49
C GLY A 81 -21.12 -12.44 17.78
N GLU A 82 -20.99 -12.40 16.44
CA GLU A 82 -20.01 -13.21 15.73
C GLU A 82 -18.59 -12.76 16.10
N LYS A 83 -17.76 -13.70 16.55
CA LYS A 83 -16.35 -13.45 16.85
C LYS A 83 -15.52 -13.77 15.61
N PHE A 84 -14.72 -12.82 15.17
CA PHE A 84 -13.83 -12.97 14.04
C PHE A 84 -12.51 -13.55 14.56
N ASP A 85 -12.20 -14.79 14.22
CA ASP A 85 -10.97 -15.43 14.66
C ASP A 85 -9.79 -15.06 13.73
N GLY A 86 -8.58 -15.02 14.28
CA GLY A 86 -7.36 -14.78 13.48
C GLY A 86 -7.11 -13.32 13.08
N LEU A 87 -7.72 -12.34 13.75
CA LEU A 87 -7.43 -10.92 13.51
C LEU A 87 -5.95 -10.56 13.71
N ASP A 88 -5.25 -11.30 14.57
CA ASP A 88 -3.81 -11.12 14.82
C ASP A 88 -2.93 -11.69 13.69
N MET A 89 -3.47 -12.57 12.84
CA MET A 89 -2.74 -13.18 11.72
C MET A 89 -2.80 -12.27 10.50
N LEU A 90 -2.16 -11.10 10.59
CA LEU A 90 -2.21 -10.06 9.55
C LEU A 90 -1.81 -10.58 8.16
N THR A 91 -0.83 -11.48 8.07
CA THR A 91 -0.42 -12.12 6.80
C THR A 91 -1.52 -12.95 6.15
N ALA A 92 -2.39 -13.58 6.95
CA ALA A 92 -3.53 -14.34 6.45
C ALA A 92 -4.64 -13.43 5.91
N LEU A 93 -4.79 -12.24 6.49
CA LEU A 93 -5.77 -11.24 6.03
C LEU A 93 -5.34 -10.57 4.71
N LEU A 94 -4.04 -10.47 4.45
CA LEU A 94 -3.48 -9.94 3.20
C LEU A 94 -3.46 -10.96 2.07
N ALA A 95 -3.42 -12.26 2.41
CA ALA A 95 -3.26 -13.31 1.43
C ALA A 95 -4.40 -13.27 0.40
N PRO A 96 -4.08 -13.30 -0.91
CA PRO A 96 -5.11 -13.43 -1.93
C PRO A 96 -5.87 -14.73 -1.70
N LYS A 97 -7.16 -14.75 -2.02
CA LYS A 97 -7.91 -16.00 -2.10
C LYS A 97 -7.34 -16.77 -3.27
N LYS A 98 -6.29 -17.56 -3.06
CA LYS A 98 -5.81 -18.49 -4.08
C LYS A 98 -7.00 -19.38 -4.43
N SER A 99 -7.59 -19.16 -5.61
CA SER A 99 -8.43 -20.14 -6.25
C SER A 99 -7.60 -21.42 -6.23
N ARG A 100 -8.11 -22.47 -5.59
CA ARG A 100 -7.47 -23.77 -5.64
C ARG A 100 -7.68 -24.28 -7.06
N SER A 101 -6.85 -23.81 -8.00
CA SER A 101 -6.64 -24.43 -9.31
C SER A 101 -5.88 -25.75 -9.09
N ALA A 102 -6.49 -26.66 -8.34
CA ALA A 102 -6.10 -28.06 -8.38
C ALA A 102 -6.95 -28.69 -9.48
N LYS A 103 -6.51 -28.56 -10.73
CA LYS A 103 -7.04 -29.39 -11.82
C LYS A 103 -6.88 -30.86 -11.37
N PRO A 104 -7.93 -31.69 -11.38
CA PRO A 104 -7.80 -33.09 -11.03
C PRO A 104 -6.80 -33.76 -11.99
N LEU A 105 -5.78 -34.43 -11.45
CA LEU A 105 -4.62 -34.95 -12.19
C LEU A 105 -4.95 -36.12 -13.15
N VAL A 106 -6.19 -36.62 -13.16
CA VAL A 106 -6.56 -37.82 -13.91
C VAL A 106 -7.83 -37.55 -14.74
N GLU A 107 -7.65 -37.44 -16.05
CA GLU A 107 -8.71 -37.58 -17.05
C GLU A 107 -8.67 -39.00 -17.62
N GLU A 108 -9.81 -39.68 -17.61
CA GLU A 108 -9.96 -41.04 -18.11
C GLU A 108 -10.11 -41.00 -19.64
N MET A 109 -9.08 -41.43 -20.38
CA MET A 109 -9.15 -41.55 -21.84
C MET A 109 -10.11 -42.67 -22.25
N GLY A 110 -11.38 -42.33 -22.48
CA GLY A 110 -12.42 -43.28 -22.88
C GLY A 110 -13.37 -42.73 -23.95
N ALA A 111 -13.02 -42.98 -25.22
CA ALA A 111 -13.84 -42.97 -26.44
C ALA A 111 -14.50 -41.64 -26.92
N PRO A 112 -14.59 -41.40 -28.25
CA PRO A 112 -15.07 -40.14 -28.81
C PRO A 112 -16.60 -40.17 -28.97
N ASP A 113 -17.32 -39.46 -28.10
CA ASP A 113 -18.66 -38.98 -28.41
C ASP A 113 -18.59 -37.49 -28.72
N GLU A 114 -18.93 -37.18 -29.97
CA GLU A 114 -19.09 -35.84 -30.51
C GLU A 114 -20.32 -35.18 -29.91
N GLU A 115 -20.23 -34.47 -28.78
CA GLU A 115 -21.28 -33.55 -28.34
C GLU A 115 -20.69 -32.49 -27.37
N ASN A 116 -20.71 -31.23 -27.81
CA ASN A 116 -20.43 -30.00 -27.04
C ASN A 116 -19.03 -29.82 -26.44
N MET A 117 -18.07 -29.40 -27.28
CA MET A 117 -16.98 -28.52 -26.83
C MET A 117 -17.53 -27.10 -26.66
N GLU A 118 -18.23 -26.85 -25.56
CA GLU A 118 -18.22 -25.52 -24.95
C GLU A 118 -16.86 -25.45 -24.23
N GLU A 119 -15.85 -24.97 -24.95
CA GLU A 119 -14.66 -24.40 -24.31
C GLU A 119 -15.19 -23.24 -23.46
N GLU A 120 -15.50 -23.52 -22.19
CA GLU A 120 -15.44 -22.50 -21.15
C GLU A 120 -13.99 -22.00 -21.20
N GLU A 121 -13.76 -20.95 -21.99
CA GLU A 121 -12.68 -20.02 -21.75
C GLU A 121 -12.85 -19.62 -20.28
N GLU A 122 -12.17 -20.34 -19.38
CA GLU A 122 -11.82 -19.83 -18.07
C GLU A 122 -11.10 -18.52 -18.39
N GLU A 123 -11.86 -17.43 -18.43
CA GLU A 123 -11.32 -16.08 -18.42
C GLU A 123 -10.35 -16.11 -17.26
N GLU A 124 -9.05 -16.20 -17.57
CA GLU A 124 -7.99 -16.01 -16.59
C GLU A 124 -8.22 -14.60 -16.07
N GLU A 125 -9.05 -14.50 -15.03
CA GLU A 125 -9.50 -13.27 -14.41
C GLU A 125 -8.21 -12.58 -14.00
N PHE A 126 -7.80 -11.60 -14.82
CA PHE A 126 -6.47 -11.04 -14.75
C PHE A 126 -6.30 -10.54 -13.31
N ASP A 127 -5.36 -11.14 -12.58
CA ASP A 127 -5.21 -10.89 -11.16
C ASP A 127 -4.63 -9.48 -10.98
N TRP A 128 -5.50 -8.46 -10.98
CA TRP A 128 -5.16 -7.05 -10.74
C TRP A 128 -4.75 -6.80 -9.29
N GLU A 129 -4.51 -7.86 -8.50
CA GLU A 129 -4.16 -7.78 -7.10
C GLU A 129 -2.67 -7.47 -6.93
N VAL A 130 -2.37 -6.24 -6.49
CA VAL A 130 -1.01 -5.83 -6.14
C VAL A 130 -0.56 -6.62 -4.91
N GLU A 131 0.59 -7.30 -4.99
CA GLU A 131 1.18 -8.01 -3.85
C GLU A 131 1.42 -7.06 -2.68
N GLN A 132 0.80 -7.38 -1.54
CA GLN A 132 0.96 -6.60 -0.31
C GLN A 132 1.92 -7.32 0.63
N THR A 133 3.04 -6.68 0.94
CA THR A 133 3.94 -7.11 2.01
C THR A 133 3.68 -6.26 3.25
N LEU A 134 3.61 -6.89 4.42
CA LEU A 134 3.57 -6.17 5.69
C LEU A 134 4.89 -5.43 5.85
N GLN A 135 4.81 -4.15 6.22
CA GLN A 135 6.00 -3.43 6.63
C GLN A 135 6.47 -4.01 7.96
N GLU A 136 7.65 -4.63 7.96
CA GLU A 136 8.39 -4.81 9.20
C GLU A 136 8.71 -3.41 9.72
N GLU A 137 8.22 -3.07 10.92
CA GLU A 137 8.72 -1.92 11.67
C GLU A 137 10.20 -2.24 11.96
N SER A 138 11.09 -1.99 10.99
CA SER A 138 12.52 -2.09 11.19
C SER A 138 12.84 -1.00 12.21
N THR A 139 12.90 -1.42 13.47
CA THR A 139 13.60 -0.72 14.54
C THR A 139 14.85 -0.15 13.91
N GLU A 140 14.96 1.17 13.95
CA GLU A 140 16.05 1.94 13.38
C GLU A 140 17.37 1.19 13.59
N ASP A 141 17.94 0.62 12.52
CA ASP A 141 19.27 0.03 12.59
C ASP A 141 20.21 1.16 13.03
N PRO A 142 20.76 1.14 14.26
CA PRO A 142 21.55 2.25 14.78
C PRO A 142 22.94 2.33 14.13
N LEU A 143 23.23 1.46 13.17
CA LEU A 143 24.56 1.18 12.64
C LEU A 143 24.83 1.81 11.28
N CYS A 144 23.88 2.53 10.69
CA CYS A 144 24.13 3.34 9.51
C CYS A 144 23.96 4.82 9.88
N PRO A 145 24.98 5.69 9.72
CA PRO A 145 24.79 7.12 9.85
C PRO A 145 23.87 7.57 8.72
N SER A 146 22.57 7.51 8.94
CA SER A 146 21.58 8.02 8.00
C SER A 146 21.90 9.49 7.76
N ALA A 147 22.19 9.85 6.51
CA ALA A 147 22.53 11.21 6.19
C ALA A 147 21.30 12.07 6.49
N THR A 148 21.42 12.99 7.44
CA THR A 148 20.32 13.84 7.86
C THR A 148 20.13 15.03 6.92
N TYR A 149 18.89 15.51 6.84
CA TYR A 149 18.49 16.64 6.00
C TYR A 149 17.30 17.38 6.61
N GLY A 150 16.81 18.38 5.89
CA GLY A 150 15.75 19.28 6.33
C GLY A 150 16.25 20.37 7.27
N PHE A 151 15.31 21.05 7.91
CA PHE A 151 15.61 22.12 8.85
C PHE A 151 16.39 21.58 10.05
N GLY A 152 17.57 22.13 10.32
CA GLY A 152 18.43 21.73 11.42
C GLY A 152 18.93 20.27 11.35
N SER A 153 18.91 19.63 10.17
CA SER A 153 19.30 18.22 10.01
C SER A 153 18.53 17.26 10.93
N GLN A 154 17.25 17.54 11.17
CA GLN A 154 16.41 16.78 12.09
C GLN A 154 15.69 15.59 11.45
N LYS A 155 15.75 15.43 10.12
CA LYS A 155 15.03 14.39 9.39
C LYS A 155 16.00 13.43 8.73
N SER A 156 15.65 12.15 8.71
CA SER A 156 16.30 11.08 7.95
C SER A 156 15.29 9.96 7.68
N GLY A 157 15.58 9.10 6.70
CA GLY A 157 14.80 7.90 6.36
C GLY A 157 13.48 8.15 5.62
N VAL A 158 13.16 9.39 5.25
CA VAL A 158 11.92 9.74 4.54
C VAL A 158 11.95 9.25 3.10
N PHE A 159 13.07 9.44 2.40
CA PHE A 159 13.21 9.07 0.99
C PHE A 159 13.32 7.56 0.82
N ARG A 160 13.83 6.82 1.81
CA ARG A 160 13.78 5.35 1.82
C ARG A 160 12.35 4.82 1.83
N ARG A 161 11.42 5.55 2.46
CA ARG A 161 10.01 5.14 2.58
C ARG A 161 9.16 5.58 1.40
N LEU A 162 9.42 6.78 0.87
CA LEU A 162 8.62 7.43 -0.16
C LEU A 162 9.42 7.65 -1.45
N GLN A 163 10.42 6.80 -1.72
CA GLN A 163 11.39 7.02 -2.79
C GLN A 163 10.69 7.25 -4.13
N ASP A 164 9.77 6.36 -4.49
CA ASP A 164 9.07 6.40 -5.77
C ASP A 164 8.23 7.67 -5.95
N GLU A 165 7.69 8.24 -4.87
CA GLU A 165 6.89 9.47 -4.94
C GLU A 165 7.74 10.73 -4.90
N LEU A 166 8.82 10.73 -4.11
CA LEU A 166 9.66 11.91 -3.91
C LEU A 166 10.77 12.02 -4.96
N ASN A 167 11.05 10.94 -5.72
CA ASN A 167 12.03 10.92 -6.80
C ASN A 167 11.73 11.95 -7.90
N GLU A 168 10.45 12.26 -8.15
CA GLU A 168 10.06 13.23 -9.17
C GLU A 168 10.22 14.68 -8.70
N VAL A 169 10.17 14.90 -7.38
CA VAL A 169 10.22 16.24 -6.79
C VAL A 169 11.66 16.69 -6.53
N VAL A 170 12.59 15.74 -6.37
CA VAL A 170 13.95 16.03 -5.88
C VAL A 170 15.00 15.64 -6.92
N ASP A 171 15.88 16.58 -7.26
CA ASP A 171 16.99 16.36 -8.21
C ASP A 171 17.96 15.24 -7.76
N ILE A 172 18.07 15.02 -6.46
CA ILE A 172 18.93 13.98 -5.85
C ILE A 172 18.06 12.79 -5.48
N LYS A 173 18.21 11.68 -6.21
CA LYS A 173 17.39 10.46 -6.05
C LYS A 173 17.46 9.81 -4.66
N ASN A 174 18.59 9.86 -3.97
CA ASN A 174 18.80 9.13 -2.70
C ASN A 174 19.50 9.98 -1.62
N PRO A 175 18.82 10.98 -1.03
CA PRO A 175 19.44 11.85 -0.04
C PRO A 175 19.77 11.14 1.29
N ASP A 176 19.10 10.04 1.62
CA ASP A 176 19.31 9.25 2.86
C ASP A 176 20.68 8.57 2.93
N LEU A 177 21.25 8.20 1.79
CA LEU A 177 22.55 7.51 1.70
C LEU A 177 23.68 8.44 1.28
N THR A 178 23.36 9.65 0.82
CA THR A 178 24.36 10.60 0.35
C THR A 178 24.68 11.66 1.41
N PRO A 179 25.95 11.78 1.86
CA PRO A 179 26.36 12.82 2.79
C PRO A 179 26.18 14.22 2.19
N ALA A 180 26.14 15.24 3.04
CA ALA A 180 25.88 16.62 2.63
C ALA A 180 26.90 17.17 1.61
N THR A 181 28.16 16.73 1.70
CA THR A 181 29.23 17.09 0.76
C THR A 181 28.94 16.57 -0.64
N GLU A 182 28.70 15.27 -0.78
CA GLU A 182 28.36 14.64 -2.07
C GLU A 182 27.07 15.20 -2.66
N ARG A 183 26.07 15.51 -1.82
CA ARG A 183 24.83 16.16 -2.29
C ARG A 183 25.11 17.52 -2.91
N ARG A 184 25.97 18.31 -2.29
CA ARG A 184 26.37 19.62 -2.82
C ARG A 184 27.11 19.49 -4.14
N GLU A 185 28.03 18.54 -4.25
CA GLU A 185 28.78 18.28 -5.48
C GLU A 185 27.87 17.84 -6.62
N LYS A 186 26.95 16.89 -6.37
CA LYS A 186 25.96 16.44 -7.35
C LYS A 186 25.04 17.57 -7.80
N ARG A 187 24.61 18.43 -6.88
CA ARG A 187 23.80 19.60 -7.21
C ARG A 187 24.56 20.55 -8.14
N LEU A 188 25.81 20.90 -7.81
CA LEU A 188 26.63 21.77 -8.66
C LEU A 188 26.89 21.18 -10.05
N ALA A 189 27.15 19.88 -10.13
CA ALA A 189 27.33 19.18 -11.41
C ALA A 189 26.05 19.20 -12.25
N ALA A 190 24.89 18.99 -11.63
CA ALA A 190 23.59 19.06 -12.30
C ALA A 190 23.25 20.49 -12.76
N GLU A 191 23.51 21.50 -11.93
CA GLU A 191 23.36 22.92 -12.29
C GLU A 191 24.24 23.27 -13.49
N ALA A 192 25.51 22.87 -13.49
CA ALA A 192 26.44 23.11 -14.60
C ALA A 192 26.03 22.37 -15.89
N ALA A 193 25.47 21.16 -15.79
CA ALA A 193 24.99 20.41 -16.95
C ALA A 193 23.68 20.95 -17.52
N LYS A 194 22.80 21.50 -16.67
CA LYS A 194 21.55 22.15 -17.08
C LYS A 194 21.78 23.59 -17.58
N PHE A 195 22.92 24.20 -17.25
CA PHE A 195 23.25 25.56 -17.68
C PHE A 195 23.56 25.60 -19.18
N ASP A 196 22.70 26.27 -19.93
CA ASP A 196 22.90 26.55 -21.35
C ASP A 196 23.07 28.07 -21.56
N PRO A 197 24.28 28.53 -21.95
CA PRO A 197 24.53 29.95 -22.21
C PRO A 197 23.61 30.54 -23.29
N ASP A 198 23.22 29.77 -24.29
CA ASP A 198 22.46 30.25 -25.45
C ASP A 198 21.03 30.66 -25.06
N HIS A 199 20.47 30.03 -24.02
CA HIS A 199 19.18 30.42 -23.43
C HIS A 199 19.21 31.87 -22.93
N TYR A 200 20.35 32.34 -22.44
CA TYR A 200 20.52 33.69 -21.90
C TYR A 200 20.98 34.71 -22.95
N LEU A 201 21.42 34.25 -24.13
CA LEU A 201 21.84 35.12 -25.23
C LEU A 201 20.66 35.60 -26.09
N TYR A 202 19.48 34.95 -26.00
CA TYR A 202 18.28 35.33 -26.76
C TYR A 202 17.62 36.64 -26.30
N ASP A 203 17.99 37.17 -25.13
CA ASP A 203 17.43 38.42 -24.57
C ASP A 203 18.25 39.67 -24.98
N LEU A 204 19.27 39.49 -25.84
CA LEU A 204 20.21 40.54 -26.28
C LEU A 204 19.98 41.03 -27.72
N PHE A 205 18.94 40.55 -28.43
CA PHE A 205 18.61 40.97 -29.80
C PHE A 205 17.13 41.26 -30.01
#